data_AF-A0A2X2JXT7-F1
#
_entry.id   AF-A0A2X2JXT7-F1
#
_cell.length_a   1.000
_cell.length_b   1.000
_cell.length_c   1.000
_cell.angle_alpha   90.00
_cell.angle_beta   90.00
_cell.angle_gamma   90.00
#
_symmetry.space_group_name_H-M   'P 1'
#
loop_
_entity.id
_entity.type
_entity.pdbx_description
1 polymer ?
#
loop_
_entity_poly.entity_id
_entity_poly.type
_entity_poly.pdbx_seq_one_letter_code
_entity_poly.pdbx_strand_id
1 'polypeptide(L)' 'MIYAGILAGGIGSRMGNVPLPKQFLDIDNKPILIHTIEKFILVSELMRLLSQRQHSGFRIRKIF' A
#
# COMPACT_ATOMS: atom_id res chain seq x y z
N MET A 1 0.64 6.72 20.92
CA MET A 1 0.31 6.97 19.50
C MET A 1 0.95 5.86 18.68
N ILE A 2 0.14 5.08 17.97
CA ILE A 2 0.59 3.91 17.20
C ILE A 2 0.79 4.32 15.74
N TYR A 3 1.90 3.87 15.15
CA TYR A 3 2.23 4.13 13.76
C TYR A 3 2.42 2.83 12.99
N ALA A 4 1.92 2.79 11.76
CA ALA A 4 2.14 1.71 10.82
C ALA A 4 3.16 2.14 9.76
N GLY A 5 4.18 1.31 9.56
CA GLY A 5 5.14 1.45 8.47
C GLY A 5 4.96 0.33 7.45
N ILE A 6 4.83 0.67 6.17
CA ILE A 6 4.80 -0.30 5.06
C ILE A 6 6.11 -0.15 4.28
N LEU A 7 6.99 -1.15 4.37
CA LEU A 7 8.28 -1.17 3.66
C LEU A 7 8.10 -1.73 2.25
N ALA A 8 7.67 -0.88 1.32
CA ALA A 8 7.39 -1.22 -0.07
C ALA A 8 8.52 -0.80 -1.05
N GLY A 9 9.79 -0.90 -0.63
CA GLY A 9 10.95 -0.50 -1.46
C GLY A 9 11.56 -1.61 -2.32
N GLY A 10 11.15 -2.86 -2.13
CA GLY A 10 11.71 -3.99 -2.86
C GLY A 10 11.27 -4.02 -4.33
N ILE A 11 12.17 -4.43 -5.23
CA ILE A 11 11.90 -4.52 -6.68
C ILE A 11 11.20 -5.83 -7.10
N GLY A 12 11.12 -6.83 -6.24
CA GLY A 12 10.46 -8.10 -6.57
C GLY A 12 11.24 -9.02 -7.51
N SER A 13 12.58 -8.95 -7.54
CA SER A 13 13.44 -9.71 -8.47
C SER A 13 13.29 -11.24 -8.43
N ARG A 14 12.70 -11.80 -7.35
CA ARG A 14 12.42 -13.23 -7.21
C ARG A 14 11.06 -13.65 -7.80
N MET A 15 10.21 -12.71 -8.20
CA MET A 15 8.85 -12.97 -8.72
C MET A 15 8.84 -13.25 -10.24
N GLY A 16 9.97 -13.61 -10.83
CA GLY A 16 10.16 -13.59 -12.28
C GLY A 16 10.40 -12.16 -12.76
N ASN A 17 10.74 -11.98 -14.05
CA ASN A 17 11.08 -10.68 -14.64
C ASN A 17 9.84 -9.79 -14.81
N VAL A 18 9.10 -9.54 -13.73
CA VAL A 18 7.89 -8.71 -13.72
C VAL A 18 8.29 -7.24 -13.87
N PRO A 19 7.64 -6.49 -14.77
CA PRO A 19 7.97 -5.09 -15.05
C PRO A 19 7.61 -4.15 -13.88
N LEU A 20 6.78 -4.64 -12.94
CA LEU A 20 6.29 -3.89 -11.79
C LEU A 20 6.81 -4.52 -10.49
N PRO A 21 7.29 -3.70 -9.53
CA PRO A 21 7.62 -4.19 -8.20
C PRO A 21 6.44 -4.90 -7.54
N LYS A 22 6.71 -5.95 -6.76
CA LYS A 22 5.69 -6.86 -6.22
C LYS A 22 4.51 -6.17 -5.53
N GLN A 23 4.75 -5.08 -4.82
CA GLN A 23 3.74 -4.32 -4.07
C GLN A 23 2.63 -3.75 -4.98
N PHE A 24 2.90 -3.56 -6.27
CA PHE A 24 1.96 -3.04 -7.25
C PHE A 24 1.35 -4.12 -8.14
N LEU A 25 1.72 -5.39 -7.96
CA LEU A 25 1.10 -6.48 -8.69
C LEU A 25 -0.30 -6.73 -8.13
N ASP A 26 -1.23 -7.02 -9.03
CA ASP A 26 -2.59 -7.37 -8.68
C ASP A 26 -2.68 -8.82 -8.21
N ILE A 27 -3.38 -9.01 -7.10
CA ILE A 27 -3.93 -10.29 -6.67
C ILE A 27 -5.43 -10.09 -6.54
N ASP A 28 -6.20 -10.94 -7.21
CA ASP A 28 -7.67 -10.85 -7.20
C ASP A 28 -8.18 -9.44 -7.57
N ASN A 29 -7.70 -8.92 -8.70
CA ASN A 29 -8.06 -7.60 -9.24
C ASN A 29 -7.75 -6.41 -8.33
N LYS A 30 -6.85 -6.58 -7.36
CA LYS A 30 -6.45 -5.52 -6.42
C LYS A 30 -4.95 -5.58 -6.13
N PRO A 31 -4.23 -4.45 -6.11
CA PRO A 31 -2.80 -4.46 -5.82
C PRO A 31 -2.50 -4.98 -4.42
N ILE A 32 -1.41 -5.73 -4.28
CA ILE A 32 -0.93 -6.26 -2.97
C ILE A 32 -0.82 -5.15 -1.91
N LEU A 33 -0.41 -3.94 -2.31
CA LEU A 33 -0.34 -2.78 -1.42
C LEU A 33 -1.71 -2.39 -0.84
N ILE A 34 -2.78 -2.48 -1.64
CA ILE A 34 -4.13 -2.14 -1.19
C ILE A 34 -4.65 -3.21 -0.22
N HIS A 35 -4.44 -4.49 -0.53
CA HIS A 35 -4.74 -5.59 0.42
C HIS A 35 -4.05 -5.38 1.78
N THR A 36 -2.80 -4.90 1.75
CA THR A 36 -2.05 -4.58 2.98
C THR A 36 -2.74 -3.45 3.75
N ILE A 37 -3.00 -2.31 3.11
CA ILE A 37 -3.64 -1.15 3.76
C ILE A 37 -5.00 -1.52 4.36
N GLU A 38 -5.83 -2.31 3.67
CA GLU A 38 -7.12 -2.76 4.18
C GLU A 38 -6.99 -3.54 5.49
N LYS A 39 -5.96 -4.39 5.62
CA LYS A 39 -5.68 -5.10 6.88
C LYS A 39 -5.22 -4.16 7.99
N PHE A 40 -4.42 -3.14 7.67
CA PHE A 40 -3.98 -2.13 8.65
C PHE A 40 -5.15 -1.27 9.17
N ILE A 41 -6.17 -1.00 8.34
CA ILE A 41 -7.37 -0.23 8.74
C ILE A 41 -8.23 -1.00 9.75
N LEU A 42 -8.21 -2.33 9.74
CA LEU A 42 -8.95 -3.14 10.72
C LEU A 42 -8.44 -2.98 12.16
N VAL A 43 -7.25 -2.43 12.34
CA VAL A 43 -6.70 -2.12 13.67
C VAL A 43 -7.30 -0.80 14.14
N SER A 44 -8.24 -0.85 15.08
CA SER A 44 -9.03 0.31 15.55
C SER A 44 -8.17 1.48 16.05
N GLU A 45 -6.95 1.20 16.53
CA GLU A 45 -6.02 2.21 17.06
C GLU A 45 -5.18 2.91 15.98
N LEU A 46 -5.19 2.41 14.72
CA LEU A 46 -4.47 3.00 13.58
C LEU A 46 -5.26 4.09 12.84
N MET A 47 -6.41 4.52 13.38
CA MET A 47 -7.33 5.42 12.71
C MET A 47 -6.89 6.90 12.74
N ARG A 48 -5.91 7.23 11.89
CA ARG A 48 -5.70 8.60 11.37
C ARG A 48 -5.16 8.57 9.92
N LEU A 49 -6.02 8.13 9.01
CA LEU A 49 -5.80 8.31 7.57
C LEU A 49 -5.84 9.80 7.23
N LEU A 50 -4.70 10.40 6.87
CA LEU A 50 -4.64 11.72 6.23
C LEU A 50 -5.18 11.61 4.80
N SER A 51 -6.50 11.49 4.67
CA SER A 51 -7.21 11.56 3.40
C SER A 51 -7.32 13.02 2.97
N GLN A 52 -6.34 13.49 2.20
CA GLN A 52 -6.53 14.69 1.39
C GLN A 52 -7.33 14.26 0.16
N ARG A 53 -8.66 14.41 0.22
CA ARG A 53 -9.53 14.31 -0.97
C ARG A 53 -9.05 15.34 -2.00
N GLN A 54 -8.51 14.87 -3.11
CA GLN A 54 -8.63 15.57 -4.39
C GLN A 54 -9.32 14.63 -5.38
N HIS A 55 -10.16 15.21 -6.23
CA HIS A 55 -10.88 14.52 -7.28
C HIS A 55 -9.93 13.58 -8.07
N SER A 56 -10.36 12.33 -8.24
CA SER A 56 -9.70 11.23 -8.97
C SER A 56 -8.39 10.69 -8.38
N GLY A 57 -8.48 9.60 -7.61
CA GLY A 57 -7.36 8.70 -7.31
C GLY A 57 -6.81 8.78 -5.88
N PHE A 58 -6.79 7.63 -5.20
CA PHE A 58 -6.19 7.46 -3.86
C PHE A 58 -4.65 7.54 -3.98
N ARG A 59 -4.05 8.71 -3.73
CA ARG A 59 -2.60 8.89 -3.79
C ARG A 59 -1.97 8.57 -2.43
N ILE A 60 -1.35 7.40 -2.31
CA ILE A 60 -0.46 7.07 -1.18
C ILE A 60 0.74 8.02 -1.29
N ARG A 61 0.89 8.93 -0.33
CA ARG A 61 2.12 9.73 -0.23
C ARG A 61 3.25 8.77 0.12
N LYS A 62 4.23 8.66 -0.78
CA LYS A 62 5.51 8.02 -0.51
C LYS A 62 6.11 8.74 0.70
N ILE A 63 6.18 8.05 1.83
CA ILE A 63 6.94 8.50 3.01
C ILE A 63 8.37 8.00 2.80
N PHE A 64 9.10 8.65 1.89
CA PHE A 64 10.56 8.65 1.76
C PHE A 64 10.94 9.91 0.99
#